data_AF-B9XNR1-F1
#
_entry.id   AF-B9XNR1-F1
#
_cell.length_a   1.000
_cell.length_b   1.000
_cell.length_c   1.000
_cell.angle_alpha   90.00
_cell.angle_beta   90.00
_cell.angle_gamma   90.00
#
_symmetry.space_group_name_H-M   'P 1'
#
loop_
_entity.id
_entity.type
_entity.pdbx_description
1 polymer ?
#
loop_
_entity_poly.entity_id
_entity_poly.type
_entity_poly.pdbx_seq_one_letter_code
_entity_poly.pdbx_strand_id
1 'polypeptide(L)'
;MSNPLPPVNPAPSSNPAPESSGLAIASMIMGILSLVCLGFLSGIPAIICGKIGKTKIRNSAGTLTGSGFATAGIITGWIGTMLSVLAIAVFVALPFATRGMISKATASNQRACHNNLAQIDGAKQQWALETKAAANAEPTWENIKRYLGRGTSSTLPECPAGGTYTLGNLQEPPRCNIPGHSLE
;
A
#
# COMPACT_ATOMS: atom_id res chain seq x y z
N MET A 1 -78.17 33.18 53.05
CA MET A 1 -77.74 33.23 51.64
C MET A 1 -76.25 32.94 51.61
N SER A 2 -75.86 31.67 51.43
CA SER A 2 -74.46 31.26 51.33
C SER A 2 -74.01 31.38 49.87
N ASN A 3 -73.10 32.31 49.60
CA ASN A 3 -72.53 32.58 48.29
C ASN A 3 -71.73 31.34 47.80
N PRO A 4 -71.93 30.83 46.58
CA PRO A 4 -71.13 29.73 46.06
C PRO A 4 -69.67 30.16 45.85
N LEU A 5 -68.73 29.28 46.19
CA LEU A 5 -67.29 29.51 46.00
C LEU A 5 -66.96 29.65 44.51
N PRO A 6 -66.01 30.53 44.14
CA PRO A 6 -65.56 30.66 42.76
C PRO A 6 -64.87 29.36 42.29
N PRO A 7 -64.96 29.04 40.99
CA PRO A 7 -64.29 27.88 40.43
C PRO A 7 -62.77 28.00 40.57
N VAL A 8 -62.15 27.04 41.24
CA VAL A 8 -60.69 26.90 41.31
C VAL A 8 -60.20 26.43 39.94
N ASN A 9 -59.52 27.32 39.22
CA ASN A 9 -58.85 26.98 37.98
C ASN A 9 -57.48 26.35 38.33
N PRO A 10 -57.16 25.12 37.89
CA PRO A 10 -55.85 24.53 38.15
C PRO A 10 -54.75 25.39 37.53
N ALA A 11 -53.69 25.66 38.30
CA ALA A 11 -52.55 26.46 37.84
C ALA A 11 -51.93 25.84 36.57
N PRO A 12 -51.50 26.66 35.59
CA PRO A 12 -50.79 26.17 34.43
C PRO A 12 -49.51 25.45 34.88
N SER A 13 -49.39 24.17 34.54
CA SER A 13 -48.19 23.37 34.75
C SER A 13 -47.08 23.85 33.82
N SER A 14 -46.21 24.72 34.33
CA SER A 14 -44.99 25.13 33.63
C SER A 14 -43.96 23.99 33.65
N ASN A 15 -44.04 23.06 32.70
CA ASN A 15 -42.94 22.12 32.47
C ASN A 15 -41.76 22.88 31.86
N PRO A 16 -40.56 22.86 32.47
CA PRO A 16 -39.38 23.48 31.87
C PRO A 16 -39.05 22.77 30.55
N ALA A 17 -38.86 23.55 29.49
CA ALA A 17 -38.49 23.03 28.18
C ALA A 17 -37.11 22.36 28.27
N PRO A 18 -36.94 21.14 27.76
CA PRO A 18 -35.68 20.41 27.85
C PRO A 18 -34.58 21.09 27.01
N GLU A 19 -33.54 21.62 27.66
CA GLU A 19 -32.38 22.21 26.98
C GLU A 19 -31.46 21.12 26.42
N SER A 20 -31.22 21.17 25.10
CA SER A 20 -30.23 20.31 24.44
C SER A 20 -28.83 20.75 24.85
N SER A 21 -28.16 19.96 25.68
CA SER A 21 -26.83 20.28 26.19
C SER A 21 -25.81 20.28 25.05
N GLY A 22 -25.19 21.44 24.75
CA GLY A 22 -24.08 21.56 23.80
C GLY A 22 -22.90 20.61 24.09
N LEU A 23 -22.84 20.09 25.32
CA LEU A 23 -21.95 19.01 25.74
C LEU A 23 -22.12 17.71 24.93
N ALA A 24 -23.35 17.39 24.50
CA ALA A 24 -23.62 16.21 23.69
C ALA A 24 -23.02 16.35 22.28
N ILE A 25 -23.14 17.54 21.69
CA ILE A 25 -22.55 17.88 20.38
C ILE A 25 -21.02 17.89 20.48
N ALA A 26 -20.47 18.49 21.55
CA ALA A 26 -19.02 18.50 21.79
C ALA A 26 -18.44 17.08 21.94
N SER A 27 -19.15 16.19 22.64
CA SER A 27 -18.74 14.78 22.78
C SER A 27 -18.81 14.01 21.45
N MET A 28 -19.73 14.41 20.56
CA MET A 28 -19.87 13.81 19.23
C MET A 28 -18.71 14.20 18.33
N ILE A 29 -18.33 15.48 18.33
CA ILE A 29 -17.23 16.01 17.51
C ILE A 29 -15.89 15.41 17.96
N MET A 30 -15.64 15.31 19.27
CA MET A 30 -14.44 14.65 19.80
C MET A 30 -14.41 13.15 19.50
N GLY A 31 -15.56 12.47 19.53
CA GLY A 31 -15.65 11.06 19.14
C GLY A 31 -15.34 10.81 17.66
N ILE A 32 -15.82 11.67 16.76
CA ILE A 32 -15.54 11.57 15.32
C ILE A 32 -14.08 11.88 15.01
N LEU A 33 -13.52 12.95 15.60
CA LEU A 33 -12.10 13.29 15.44
C LEU A 33 -11.19 12.17 15.98
N SER A 34 -11.58 11.51 17.07
CA SER A 34 -10.86 10.33 17.59
C SER A 34 -10.97 9.09 16.69
N LEU A 35 -12.07 8.93 15.95
CA LEU A 35 -12.27 7.85 14.98
C LEU A 35 -11.38 8.03 13.75
N VAL A 36 -11.24 9.29 13.29
CA VAL A 36 -10.48 9.65 12.10
C VAL A 36 -8.96 9.69 12.40
N CYS A 37 -8.54 10.10 13.61
CA CYS A 37 -7.12 10.21 13.94
C CYS A 37 -6.44 8.93 14.48
N LEU A 38 -7.19 7.91 14.95
CA LEU A 38 -6.64 6.71 15.63
C LEU A 38 -7.25 5.39 15.13
N GLY A 39 -7.70 5.36 13.87
CA GLY A 39 -8.66 4.43 13.24
C GLY A 39 -8.38 2.92 13.22
N PHE A 40 -7.62 2.34 14.14
CA PHE A 40 -7.47 0.87 14.22
C PHE A 40 -7.70 0.29 15.63
N LEU A 41 -7.66 1.08 16.70
CA LEU A 41 -7.73 0.57 18.09
C LEU A 41 -8.92 1.09 18.92
N SER A 42 -9.71 2.04 18.41
CA SER A 42 -10.77 2.72 19.18
C SER A 42 -12.20 2.21 18.95
N GLY A 43 -12.39 1.18 18.11
CA GLY A 43 -13.71 0.65 17.77
C GLY A 43 -14.51 0.14 18.97
N ILE A 44 -13.82 -0.38 20.00
CA ILE A 44 -14.47 -0.93 21.20
C ILE A 44 -14.97 0.18 22.14
N PRO A 45 -14.18 1.20 22.53
CA PRO A 45 -14.66 2.31 23.39
C PRO A 45 -15.83 3.10 22.80
N ALA A 46 -15.86 3.31 21.48
CA ALA A 46 -16.91 4.09 20.81
C ALA A 46 -18.30 3.45 20.93
N ILE A 47 -18.37 2.12 20.83
CA ILE A 47 -19.61 1.36 21.00
C ILE A 47 -20.11 1.42 22.45
N ILE A 48 -19.18 1.40 23.42
CA ILE A 48 -19.50 1.46 24.85
C ILE A 48 -20.04 2.85 25.22
N CYS A 49 -19.38 3.93 24.79
CA CYS A 49 -19.84 5.30 25.05
C CYS A 49 -21.21 5.61 24.42
N GLY A 50 -21.49 5.10 23.22
CA GLY A 50 -22.78 5.26 22.56
C GLY A 50 -23.95 4.64 23.34
N LYS A 51 -23.75 3.45 23.94
CA LYS A 51 -24.78 2.78 24.76
C LYS A 51 -25.05 3.51 26.08
N ILE A 52 -24.04 4.12 26.68
CA ILE A 52 -24.18 4.89 27.93
C ILE A 52 -25.00 6.17 27.70
N GLY A 53 -24.75 6.89 26.60
CA GLY A 53 -25.54 8.08 26.23
C GLY A 53 -27.02 7.76 26.01
N LYS A 54 -27.32 6.67 25.30
CA LYS A 54 -28.71 6.21 25.08
C LYS A 54 -29.41 5.82 26.39
N THR A 55 -28.66 5.24 27.33
CA THR A 55 -29.19 4.83 28.64
C THR A 55 -29.50 6.04 29.52
N LYS A 56 -28.67 7.10 29.49
CA LYS A 56 -28.94 8.36 30.20
C LYS A 56 -30.21 9.05 29.67
N ILE A 57 -30.40 9.13 28.35
CA ILE A 57 -31.61 9.73 27.76
C ILE A 57 -32.86 8.95 28.17
N ARG A 58 -32.81 7.61 28.13
CA ARG A 58 -33.94 6.74 28.51
C ARG A 58 -34.30 6.84 30.00
N ASN A 59 -33.32 7.01 30.89
CA ASN A 59 -33.55 7.11 32.34
C ASN A 59 -33.89 8.52 32.83
N SER A 60 -33.89 9.54 31.97
CA SER A 60 -34.07 10.94 32.37
C SER A 60 -35.53 11.39 32.49
N ALA A 61 -36.50 10.46 32.49
CA ALA A 61 -37.92 10.72 32.77
C ALA A 61 -38.54 11.92 32.01
N GLY A 62 -38.09 12.19 30.78
CA GLY A 62 -38.59 13.29 29.93
C GLY A 62 -37.81 14.61 29.97
N THR A 63 -36.77 14.74 30.81
CA THR A 63 -35.97 15.98 30.93
C THR A 63 -34.90 16.15 29.84
N LEU A 64 -34.56 15.10 29.11
CA LEU A 64 -33.59 15.13 28.01
C LEU A 64 -34.25 14.73 26.69
N THR A 65 -34.24 15.63 25.70
CA THR A 65 -34.66 15.38 24.32
C THR A 65 -33.44 15.34 23.39
N GLY A 66 -33.54 14.68 22.24
CA GLY A 66 -32.41 14.54 21.30
C GLY A 66 -32.18 13.14 20.71
N SER A 67 -33.15 12.23 20.86
CA SER A 67 -33.10 10.88 20.28
C SER A 67 -32.86 10.88 18.75
N GLY A 68 -33.38 11.89 18.04
CA GLY A 68 -33.12 12.09 16.61
C GLY A 68 -31.65 12.37 16.30
N PHE A 69 -31.00 13.26 17.04
CA PHE A 69 -29.57 13.56 16.89
C PHE A 69 -28.68 12.37 17.26
N ALA A 70 -29.05 11.63 18.31
CA ALA A 70 -28.33 10.40 18.67
C ALA A 70 -28.44 9.32 17.57
N THR A 71 -29.60 9.21 16.93
CA THR A 71 -29.82 8.26 15.83
C THR A 71 -29.06 8.70 14.57
N ALA A 72 -29.10 9.99 14.25
CA ALA A 72 -28.33 10.56 13.14
C ALA A 72 -26.83 10.32 13.31
N GLY A 73 -26.29 10.51 14.52
CA GLY A 73 -24.89 10.25 14.83
C GLY A 73 -24.48 8.78 14.69
N ILE A 74 -25.37 7.84 15.02
CA ILE A 74 -25.10 6.40 14.80
C ILE A 74 -25.08 6.08 13.31
N ILE A 75 -25.99 6.65 12.52
CA ILE A 75 -26.08 6.41 11.07
C ILE A 75 -24.85 6.99 10.36
N THR A 76 -24.50 8.25 10.63
CA THR A 76 -23.32 8.87 10.03
C THR A 76 -22.02 8.20 10.49
N GLY A 77 -21.97 7.70 11.72
CA GLY A 77 -20.85 6.90 12.23
C GLY A 77 -20.65 5.58 11.48
N TRP A 78 -21.74 4.83 11.20
CA TRP A 78 -21.67 3.60 10.40
C TRP A 78 -21.24 3.86 8.96
N ILE A 79 -21.78 4.91 8.33
CA ILE A 79 -21.40 5.30 6.97
C ILE A 79 -19.91 5.66 6.91
N GLY A 80 -19.44 6.49 7.85
CA GLY A 80 -18.03 6.88 7.93
C GLY A 80 -17.10 5.69 8.19
N THR A 81 -17.51 4.75 9.04
CA THR A 81 -16.76 3.52 9.32
C THR A 81 -16.67 2.63 8.08
N MET A 82 -17.79 2.41 7.37
CA MET A 82 -17.82 1.62 6.15
C MET A 82 -16.94 2.23 5.04
N LEU A 83 -17.01 3.54 4.86
CA LEU A 83 -16.20 4.24 3.88
C LEU A 83 -14.70 4.18 4.23
N SER A 84 -14.35 4.31 5.51
CA SER A 84 -12.96 4.21 5.98
C SER A 84 -12.38 2.80 5.80
N VAL A 85 -13.16 1.77 6.13
CA VAL A 85 -12.76 0.36 5.91
C VAL A 85 -12.56 0.08 4.43
N LEU A 86 -13.46 0.56 3.56
CA LEU A 86 -13.33 0.42 2.12
C LEU A 86 -12.08 1.13 1.59
N ALA A 87 -11.81 2.35 2.05
CA ALA A 87 -10.62 3.10 1.67
C ALA A 87 -9.32 2.38 2.07
N ILE A 88 -9.25 1.85 3.30
CA ILE A 88 -8.11 1.06 3.77
C ILE A 88 -7.95 -0.23 2.96
N ALA A 89 -9.06 -0.94 2.68
CA ALA A 89 -9.03 -2.15 1.87
C ALA A 89 -8.46 -1.87 0.47
N VAL A 90 -8.88 -0.79 -0.20
CA VAL A 90 -8.33 -0.38 -1.49
C VAL A 90 -6.85 -0.01 -1.36
N PHE A 91 -6.47 0.77 -0.36
CA PHE A 91 -5.08 1.25 -0.18
C PHE A 91 -4.09 0.13 0.17
N VAL A 92 -4.54 -0.92 0.85
CA VAL A 92 -3.72 -2.10 1.20
C VAL A 92 -3.75 -3.16 0.09
N ALA A 93 -4.90 -3.39 -0.54
CA ALA A 93 -5.05 -4.41 -1.58
C ALA A 93 -4.40 -4.00 -2.91
N LEU A 94 -4.48 -2.72 -3.33
CA LEU A 94 -3.84 -2.26 -4.58
C LEU A 94 -2.33 -2.52 -4.64
N PRO A 95 -1.51 -2.11 -3.65
CA PRO A 95 -0.08 -2.36 -3.69
C PRO A 95 0.25 -3.85 -3.55
N PHE A 96 -0.56 -4.62 -2.81
CA PHE A 96 -0.35 -6.07 -2.70
C PHE A 96 -0.64 -6.80 -4.01
N ALA A 97 -1.70 -6.44 -4.71
CA ALA A 97 -2.07 -7.01 -6.01
C ALA A 97 -1.14 -6.57 -7.15
N THR A 98 -0.62 -5.33 -7.12
CA THR A 98 0.26 -4.78 -8.18
C THR A 98 1.74 -5.12 -8.01
N ARG A 99 2.19 -5.46 -6.79
CA ARG A 99 3.58 -5.93 -6.53
C ARG A 99 3.95 -7.19 -7.32
N GLY A 100 2.98 -7.98 -7.79
CA GLY A 100 3.22 -9.15 -8.63
C GLY A 100 3.44 -8.87 -10.12
N MET A 101 3.25 -7.65 -10.61
CA MET A 101 3.28 -7.34 -12.06
C MET A 101 4.14 -6.13 -12.45
N ILE A 102 4.85 -5.49 -11.52
CA ILE A 102 5.83 -4.45 -11.87
C ILE A 102 7.19 -5.12 -12.06
N SER A 103 7.31 -5.89 -13.14
CA SER A 103 8.60 -6.18 -13.75
C SER A 103 9.21 -4.82 -14.11
N LYS A 104 10.25 -4.38 -13.38
CA LYS A 104 11.05 -3.22 -13.77
C LYS A 104 11.73 -3.54 -15.11
N ALA A 105 11.03 -3.30 -16.22
CA ALA A 105 11.44 -3.66 -17.58
C ALA A 105 12.61 -2.81 -18.13
N THR A 106 13.31 -2.06 -17.29
CA THR A 106 14.44 -1.20 -17.70
C THR A 106 15.75 -1.54 -16.98
N ALA A 107 15.73 -2.43 -15.96
CA ALA A 107 16.93 -2.99 -15.35
C ALA A 107 17.25 -4.42 -15.84
N SER A 108 16.36 -5.03 -16.62
CA SER A 108 16.49 -6.41 -17.10
C SER A 108 17.64 -6.60 -18.10
N ASN A 109 17.92 -5.59 -18.93
CA ASN A 109 18.88 -5.73 -20.04
C ASN A 109 20.33 -5.72 -19.54
N GLN A 110 20.67 -4.93 -18.53
CA GLN A 110 22.03 -4.86 -17.98
C GLN A 110 22.40 -6.16 -17.26
N ARG A 111 21.49 -6.75 -16.48
CA ARG A 111 21.77 -8.01 -15.77
C ARG A 111 21.97 -9.18 -16.73
N ALA A 112 21.14 -9.27 -17.77
CA ALA A 112 21.31 -10.26 -18.82
C ALA A 112 22.60 -10.03 -19.62
N CYS A 113 22.93 -8.78 -19.95
CA CYS A 113 24.19 -8.46 -20.61
C CYS A 113 25.41 -8.84 -19.76
N HIS A 114 25.40 -8.54 -18.46
CA HIS A 114 26.47 -8.93 -17.55
C HIS A 114 26.64 -10.45 -17.47
N ASN A 115 25.54 -11.20 -17.38
CA ASN A 115 25.59 -12.66 -17.43
C ASN A 115 26.18 -13.20 -18.75
N ASN A 116 25.84 -12.58 -19.89
CA ASN A 116 26.39 -12.95 -21.19
C ASN A 116 27.89 -12.64 -21.28
N LEU A 117 28.33 -11.48 -20.79
CA LEU A 117 29.74 -11.12 -20.76
C LEU A 117 30.55 -12.11 -19.92
N ALA A 118 30.04 -12.50 -18.74
CA ALA A 118 30.70 -13.49 -17.89
C ALA A 118 30.78 -14.87 -18.56
N GLN A 119 29.74 -15.25 -19.32
CA GLN A 119 29.75 -16.47 -20.14
C GLN A 119 30.81 -16.41 -21.25
N ILE A 120 30.95 -15.26 -21.93
CA ILE A 120 31.98 -15.05 -22.95
C ILE A 120 33.38 -15.13 -22.35
N ASP A 121 33.59 -14.52 -21.17
CA ASP A 121 34.88 -14.56 -20.49
C ASP A 121 35.26 -15.99 -20.09
N GLY A 122 34.33 -16.75 -19.51
CA GLY A 122 34.53 -18.17 -19.22
C GLY A 122 34.88 -18.99 -20.46
N ALA A 123 34.24 -18.71 -21.60
CA ALA A 123 34.54 -19.37 -22.88
C ALA A 123 35.95 -19.03 -23.40
N LYS A 124 36.39 -17.76 -23.26
CA LYS A 124 37.76 -17.34 -23.60
C LYS A 124 38.79 -18.10 -22.76
N GLN A 125 38.57 -18.18 -21.45
CA GLN A 125 39.48 -18.88 -20.54
C GLN A 125 39.53 -20.38 -20.84
N GLN A 126 38.39 -21.00 -21.16
CA GLN A 126 38.35 -22.41 -21.52
C GLN A 126 39.10 -22.70 -22.82
N TRP A 127 38.94 -21.84 -23.84
CA TRP A 127 39.72 -21.94 -25.07
C TRP A 127 41.22 -21.79 -24.81
N ALA A 128 41.60 -20.85 -23.95
CA ALA A 128 43.00 -20.60 -23.59
C ALA A 128 43.64 -21.83 -22.93
N LEU A 129 42.91 -22.48 -22.02
CA LEU A 129 43.38 -23.69 -21.33
C LEU A 129 43.62 -24.84 -22.31
N GLU A 130 42.72 -25.04 -23.26
CA GLU A 130 42.83 -26.17 -24.19
C GLU A 130 43.87 -25.95 -25.28
N THR A 131 43.99 -24.72 -25.80
CA THR A 131 44.95 -24.39 -26.85
C THR A 131 46.33 -24.01 -26.31
N LYS A 132 46.48 -23.91 -24.98
CA LYS A 132 47.68 -23.37 -24.31
C LYS A 132 48.03 -21.98 -24.87
N ALA A 133 47.01 -21.15 -25.08
CA ALA A 133 47.18 -19.82 -25.65
C ALA A 133 47.99 -18.91 -24.70
N ALA A 134 48.79 -18.03 -25.28
CA ALA A 134 49.50 -16.99 -24.52
C ALA A 134 48.52 -15.98 -23.92
N ALA A 135 48.87 -15.34 -22.80
CA ALA A 135 47.99 -14.39 -22.12
C ALA A 135 47.60 -13.16 -22.98
N ASN A 136 48.42 -12.79 -23.96
CA ASN A 136 48.14 -11.72 -24.91
C ASN A 136 47.49 -12.22 -26.22
N ALA A 137 47.13 -13.50 -26.30
CA ALA A 137 46.48 -14.04 -27.49
C ALA A 137 45.09 -13.43 -27.65
N GLU A 138 44.73 -13.14 -28.90
CA GLU A 138 43.44 -12.58 -29.27
C GLU A 138 42.53 -13.72 -29.78
N PRO A 139 41.56 -14.20 -28.97
CA PRO A 139 40.62 -15.20 -29.41
C PRO A 139 39.67 -14.65 -30.48
N THR A 140 39.40 -15.44 -31.52
CA THR A 140 38.34 -15.14 -32.50
C THR A 140 37.02 -15.79 -32.07
N TRP A 141 35.90 -15.24 -32.57
CA TRP A 141 34.57 -15.80 -32.30
C TRP A 141 34.43 -17.26 -32.73
N GLU A 142 35.08 -17.66 -33.82
CA GLU A 142 35.08 -19.04 -34.32
C GLU A 142 35.71 -20.02 -33.31
N ASN A 143 36.84 -19.62 -32.72
CA ASN A 143 37.59 -20.41 -31.75
C ASN A 143 36.82 -20.65 -30.45
N ILE A 144 36.10 -19.62 -29.97
CA ILE A 144 35.41 -19.69 -28.69
C ILE A 144 33.96 -20.19 -28.79
N LYS A 145 33.37 -20.17 -29.99
CA LYS A 145 31.97 -20.54 -30.25
C LYS A 145 31.61 -21.91 -29.67
N ARG A 146 32.55 -22.86 -29.73
CA ARG A 146 32.39 -24.22 -29.21
C ARG A 146 32.27 -24.29 -27.67
N TYR A 147 32.69 -23.24 -26.95
CA TYR A 147 32.64 -23.18 -25.49
C TYR A 147 31.51 -22.30 -24.94
N LEU A 148 30.75 -21.62 -25.81
CA LEU A 148 29.64 -20.74 -25.43
C LEU A 148 28.32 -21.51 -25.13
N GLY A 149 28.24 -22.84 -25.34
CA GLY A 149 27.08 -23.66 -24.92
C GLY A 149 26.95 -25.04 -25.61
N ARG A 150 26.00 -25.87 -25.15
CA ARG A 150 25.53 -27.13 -25.79
C ARG A 150 24.10 -26.94 -26.34
N GLY A 151 23.85 -27.28 -27.61
CA GLY A 151 22.51 -27.30 -28.23
C GLY A 151 22.35 -26.40 -29.46
N THR A 152 21.17 -26.40 -30.11
CA THR A 152 20.80 -25.73 -31.40
C THR A 152 21.04 -24.22 -31.49
N SER A 153 21.66 -23.61 -30.48
CA SER A 153 22.06 -22.21 -30.40
C SER A 153 23.57 -22.09 -30.43
N SER A 154 24.21 -22.56 -31.49
CA SER A 154 25.53 -22.08 -31.94
C SER A 154 25.44 -20.61 -32.39
N THR A 155 24.64 -19.80 -31.72
CA THR A 155 24.34 -18.41 -32.02
C THR A 155 25.02 -17.60 -30.95
N LEU A 156 25.88 -16.67 -31.37
CA LEU A 156 26.55 -15.77 -30.44
C LEU A 156 25.50 -15.11 -29.54
N PRO A 157 25.77 -14.97 -28.22
CA PRO A 157 24.89 -14.20 -27.37
C PRO A 157 24.75 -12.79 -27.95
N GLU A 158 23.52 -12.30 -28.04
CA GLU A 158 23.22 -10.92 -28.42
C GLU A 158 22.95 -10.10 -27.17
N CYS A 159 23.31 -8.83 -27.18
CA CYS A 159 22.94 -7.95 -26.09
C CYS A 159 21.43 -7.64 -26.19
N PRO A 160 20.65 -7.79 -25.11
CA PRO A 160 19.21 -7.49 -25.13
C PRO A 160 18.91 -5.99 -25.35
N ALA A 161 19.92 -5.13 -25.25
CA ALA A 161 19.84 -3.71 -25.61
C ALA A 161 20.28 -3.42 -27.07
N GLY A 162 20.58 -4.44 -27.88
CA GLY A 162 21.05 -4.30 -29.26
C GLY A 162 22.55 -3.99 -29.40
N GLY A 163 23.31 -4.07 -28.31
CA GLY A 163 24.76 -3.90 -28.30
C GLY A 163 25.55 -5.06 -28.93
N THR A 164 26.75 -4.74 -29.40
CA THR A 164 27.75 -5.73 -29.84
C THR A 164 28.75 -6.02 -28.74
N TYR A 165 29.30 -7.23 -28.76
CA TYR A 165 30.36 -7.67 -27.86
C TYR A 165 31.73 -7.58 -28.53
N THR A 166 32.74 -7.21 -27.76
CA THR A 166 34.15 -7.18 -28.16
C THR A 166 34.95 -8.09 -27.23
N LEU A 167 35.71 -9.03 -27.80
CA LEU A 167 36.42 -10.03 -27.02
C LEU A 167 37.62 -9.47 -26.27
N GLY A 168 38.45 -8.67 -26.93
CA GLY A 168 39.77 -8.30 -26.41
C GLY A 168 40.73 -9.49 -26.33
N ASN A 169 41.95 -9.25 -25.85
CA ASN A 169 42.93 -10.31 -25.55
C ASN A 169 42.51 -11.11 -24.29
N LEU A 170 43.25 -12.16 -23.92
CA LEU A 170 42.95 -12.97 -22.73
C LEU A 170 43.21 -12.26 -21.38
N GLN A 171 43.91 -11.12 -21.37
CA GLN A 171 44.15 -10.30 -20.18
C GLN A 171 43.03 -9.29 -19.91
N GLU A 172 42.20 -9.01 -20.91
CA GLU A 172 41.12 -8.03 -20.82
C GLU A 172 39.75 -8.72 -20.77
N PRO A 173 38.83 -8.29 -19.90
CA PRO A 173 37.47 -8.81 -19.91
C PRO A 173 36.77 -8.40 -21.22
N PRO A 174 35.87 -9.24 -21.77
CA PRO A 174 35.06 -8.86 -22.91
C PRO A 174 34.19 -7.64 -22.56
N ARG A 175 33.96 -6.78 -23.56
CA ARG A 175 33.23 -5.52 -23.41
C ARG A 175 31.98 -5.49 -24.26
N CYS A 176 30.98 -4.73 -23.83
CA CYS A 176 29.81 -4.38 -24.64
C CYS A 176 29.89 -2.90 -25.04
N ASN A 177 29.45 -2.55 -26.25
CA ASN A 177 29.43 -1.16 -26.72
C ASN A 177 28.36 -0.28 -26.04
N ILE A 178 27.48 -0.86 -25.23
CA ILE A 178 26.41 -0.11 -24.54
C ILE A 178 26.96 0.56 -23.27
N PRO A 179 26.77 1.88 -23.09
CA PRO A 179 27.20 2.57 -21.88
C PRO A 179 26.63 1.95 -20.61
N GLY A 180 27.48 1.64 -19.63
CA GLY A 180 27.10 1.01 -18.36
C GLY A 180 27.01 -0.52 -18.39
N HIS A 181 27.27 -1.18 -19.54
CA HIS A 181 27.36 -2.63 -19.66
C HIS A 181 28.83 -3.09 -19.67
N SER A 182 29.43 -3.27 -18.48
CA SER A 182 30.80 -3.79 -18.31
C SER A 182 30.87 -4.91 -17.26
N LEU A 183 31.99 -5.66 -17.27
CA LEU A 183 32.36 -6.68 -16.29
C LEU A 183 33.30 -6.16 -15.19
N GLU A 184 33.45 -4.84 -15.12
CA GLU A 184 34.32 -4.17 -14.14
C GLU A 184 33.88 -4.40 -12.70
#